data_AF-A0A3P8T4I3-F1
#
_entry.id   AF-A0A3P8T4I3-F1
#
_cell.length_a   1.000
_cell.length_b   1.000
_cell.length_c   1.000
_cell.angle_alpha   90.00
_cell.angle_beta   90.00
_cell.angle_gamma   90.00
#
_symmetry.space_group_name_H-M   'P 1'
#
loop_
_entity.id
_entity.type
_entity.pdbx_description
1 polymer ?
#
loop_
_entity_poly.entity_id
_entity_poly.type
_entity_poly.pdbx_seq_one_letter_code
_entity_poly.pdbx_strand_id
1 'polypeptide(L)'
;MVSRTSIDRFFSFFPGTLYPIGGTTSARSLDGSSPRIALLRPFVYFGHTHNQIYVNHNGHLTFNAPWYSYIPQRFPMYGSRDIIAPFWTDIDIRRNGQINYTQYTNGTVLQQATRDINTYFPELNFTATLVFVATWYQVPYFPYSGTQTTFQAVLISDGRYSFVLMNYGIIATPTHRVEAGYDTINSTHHLSIPGTYLAQLLNRTAYLSNVNVPGRFAFRVDNGSRGCIFNGKWSDRQTDRQILFCLTSFLVATLGKKCHECCQTN
;
A
#
# COMPACT_ATOMS: atom_id res chain seq x y z
N MET A 1 -16.09 -23.60 -42.62
CA MET A 1 -14.85 -22.96 -42.12
C MET A 1 -15.25 -21.95 -41.06
N VAL A 2 -15.12 -22.32 -39.78
CA VAL A 2 -15.46 -21.44 -38.67
C VAL A 2 -14.24 -20.56 -38.38
N SER A 3 -14.42 -19.25 -38.55
CA SER A 3 -13.40 -18.24 -38.27
C SER A 3 -13.21 -18.10 -36.76
N ARG A 4 -11.95 -18.07 -36.32
CA ARG A 4 -11.53 -17.96 -34.92
C ARG A 4 -11.96 -16.62 -34.34
N THR A 5 -12.70 -16.66 -33.25
CA THR A 5 -13.01 -15.51 -32.39
C THR A 5 -11.75 -15.00 -31.70
N SER A 6 -11.43 -13.73 -31.91
CA SER A 6 -10.46 -12.99 -31.10
C SER A 6 -11.04 -12.77 -29.71
N ILE A 7 -10.42 -13.37 -28.70
CA ILE A 7 -10.66 -13.03 -27.30
C ILE A 7 -9.87 -11.75 -27.04
N ASP A 8 -10.48 -10.61 -27.35
CA ASP A 8 -10.00 -9.33 -26.84
C ASP A 8 -10.33 -9.28 -25.34
N ARG A 9 -9.26 -9.33 -24.55
CA ARG A 9 -9.26 -9.27 -23.10
C ARG A 9 -10.01 -8.02 -22.64
N PHE A 10 -11.12 -8.23 -21.94
CA PHE A 10 -11.72 -7.24 -21.06
C PHE A 10 -10.70 -6.82 -20.00
N PHE A 11 -9.99 -5.72 -20.23
CA PHE A 11 -9.44 -4.92 -19.14
C PHE A 11 -10.60 -4.17 -18.49
N SER A 12 -11.32 -4.86 -17.61
CA SER A 12 -12.34 -4.21 -16.79
C SER A 12 -11.66 -3.17 -15.91
N PHE A 13 -11.79 -1.90 -16.30
CA PHE A 13 -11.56 -0.75 -15.45
C PHE A 13 -12.39 -0.95 -14.19
N PHE A 14 -11.77 -0.92 -13.00
CA PHE A 14 -12.50 -0.87 -11.73
C PHE A 14 -12.60 0.62 -11.32
N PRO A 15 -13.65 1.35 -11.71
CA PRO A 15 -13.92 2.67 -11.16
C PRO A 15 -14.29 2.48 -9.68
N GLY A 16 -13.32 2.63 -8.77
CA GLY A 16 -13.64 2.59 -7.33
C GLY A 16 -12.49 2.47 -6.35
N THR A 17 -11.29 2.04 -6.74
CA THR A 17 -10.25 1.68 -5.75
C THR A 17 -9.38 2.87 -5.29
N LEU A 18 -9.26 3.94 -6.07
CA LEU A 18 -8.40 5.08 -5.73
C LEU A 18 -9.14 6.16 -4.95
N TYR A 19 -8.46 6.73 -3.97
CA TYR A 19 -8.84 8.01 -3.38
C TYR A 19 -8.58 9.15 -4.38
N PRO A 20 -9.21 10.33 -4.22
CA PRO A 20 -9.00 11.45 -5.15
C PRO A 20 -7.51 11.76 -5.38
N ILE A 21 -7.14 11.86 -6.65
CA ILE A 21 -5.77 12.20 -7.06
C ILE A 21 -5.69 13.72 -7.14
N GLY A 22 -4.77 14.33 -6.40
CA GLY A 22 -4.60 15.78 -6.42
C GLY A 22 -3.67 16.31 -5.34
N GLY A 23 -3.73 17.63 -5.14
CA GLY A 23 -2.86 18.36 -4.23
C GLY A 23 -1.56 18.79 -4.88
N THR A 24 -0.46 18.70 -4.12
CA THR A 24 0.86 19.12 -4.60
C THR A 24 1.44 18.06 -5.53
N THR A 25 1.94 18.49 -6.69
CA THR A 25 2.68 17.63 -7.61
C THR A 25 4.18 17.76 -7.30
N SER A 26 4.85 16.63 -7.08
CA SER A 26 6.30 16.61 -6.89
C SER A 26 7.03 17.02 -8.17
N ALA A 27 8.14 17.75 -8.04
CA ALA A 27 8.99 18.10 -9.17
C ALA A 27 9.54 16.82 -9.83
N ARG A 28 9.63 16.82 -11.16
CA ARG A 28 10.14 15.67 -11.91
C ARG A 28 11.63 15.47 -11.67
N SER A 29 12.02 14.25 -11.34
CA SER A 29 13.41 13.82 -11.19
C SER A 29 13.51 12.32 -11.53
N LEU A 30 14.73 11.80 -11.63
CA LEU A 30 14.94 10.35 -11.62
C LEU A 30 14.77 9.85 -10.17
N ASP A 31 15.72 10.19 -9.31
CA ASP A 31 15.71 9.82 -7.89
C ASP A 31 15.45 11.04 -7.02
N GLY A 32 14.19 11.32 -6.73
CA GLY A 32 13.81 12.46 -5.90
C GLY A 32 12.86 12.09 -4.76
N SER A 33 12.48 13.12 -4.01
CA SER A 33 11.48 13.02 -2.95
C SER A 33 10.79 14.38 -2.81
N SER A 34 9.61 14.41 -2.19
CA SER A 34 9.00 15.65 -1.73
C SER A 34 9.92 16.38 -0.74
N PRO A 35 9.76 17.70 -0.57
CA PRO A 35 10.21 18.36 0.65
C PRO A 35 9.52 17.76 1.88
N ARG A 36 9.92 18.19 3.08
CA ARG A 36 9.24 17.84 4.33
C ARG A 36 7.78 18.28 4.28
N ILE A 37 6.85 17.33 4.41
CA ILE A 37 5.42 17.63 4.49
C ILE A 37 5.04 17.56 5.97
N ALA A 38 4.63 18.69 6.55
CA ALA A 38 4.04 18.69 7.89
C ALA A 38 2.65 18.04 7.83
N LEU A 39 2.39 17.09 8.72
CA LEU A 39 1.07 16.47 8.84
C LEU A 39 0.14 17.43 9.59
N LEU A 40 -1.08 17.62 9.09
CA LEU A 40 -2.06 18.51 9.71
C LEU A 40 -2.57 18.00 11.06
N ARG A 41 -2.42 16.69 11.31
CA ARG A 41 -2.61 16.04 12.60
C ARG A 41 -1.52 14.97 12.75
N PRO A 42 -1.10 14.62 13.98
CA PRO A 42 -0.14 13.54 14.18
C PRO A 42 -0.65 12.21 13.63
N PHE A 43 0.24 11.39 13.10
CA PHE A 43 -0.05 10.03 12.66
C PHE A 43 0.75 9.04 13.53
N VAL A 44 0.08 8.06 14.13
CA VAL A 44 0.74 7.04 14.97
C VAL A 44 1.08 5.84 14.11
N TYR A 45 2.37 5.48 14.09
CA TYR A 45 2.88 4.33 13.36
C TYR A 45 3.61 3.41 14.33
N PHE A 46 2.96 2.31 14.70
CA PHE A 46 3.39 1.31 15.69
C PHE A 46 3.89 1.95 17.00
N GLY A 47 3.05 2.79 17.61
CA GLY A 47 3.38 3.52 18.84
C GLY A 47 4.29 4.74 18.65
N HIS A 48 4.90 4.94 17.49
CA HIS A 48 5.67 6.15 17.20
C HIS A 48 4.78 7.25 16.61
N THR A 49 4.75 8.41 17.24
CA THR A 49 4.01 9.57 16.72
C THR A 49 4.86 10.34 15.72
N HIS A 50 4.36 10.48 14.49
CA HIS A 50 4.98 11.25 13.43
C HIS A 50 4.17 12.50 13.11
N ASN A 51 4.85 13.64 12.99
CA ASN A 51 4.25 14.94 12.65
C ASN A 51 4.60 15.39 11.23
N GLN A 52 5.32 14.56 10.49
CA GLN A 52 5.81 14.89 9.15
C GLN A 52 5.95 13.61 8.32
N ILE A 53 5.99 13.77 7.01
CA ILE A 53 6.15 12.67 6.06
C ILE A 53 6.88 13.15 4.80
N TYR A 54 7.50 12.21 4.10
CA TYR A 54 8.18 12.41 2.83
C TYR A 54 7.65 11.39 1.83
N VAL A 55 7.32 11.84 0.62
CA VAL A 55 6.88 11.00 -0.50
C VAL A 55 8.06 10.81 -1.44
N ASN A 56 8.54 9.58 -1.58
CA ASN A 56 9.68 9.29 -2.45
C ASN A 56 9.24 8.99 -3.89
N HIS A 57 10.08 9.32 -4.87
CA HIS A 57 9.78 9.07 -6.28
C HIS A 57 9.69 7.58 -6.63
N ASN A 58 10.46 6.75 -5.94
CA ASN A 58 10.56 5.31 -6.12
C ASN A 58 9.49 4.50 -5.37
N GLY A 59 8.43 5.14 -4.85
CA GLY A 59 7.23 4.41 -4.44
C GLY A 59 7.13 4.03 -2.96
N HIS A 60 7.85 4.74 -2.09
CA HIS A 60 7.77 4.61 -0.63
C HIS A 60 7.60 5.94 0.09
N LEU A 61 7.16 5.86 1.35
CA LEU A 61 7.01 6.95 2.29
C LEU A 61 7.96 6.74 3.47
N THR A 62 8.52 7.83 3.99
CA THR A 62 9.33 7.85 5.23
C THR A 62 8.91 9.03 6.09
N PHE A 63 9.24 9.00 7.38
CA PHE A 63 8.79 10.02 8.33
C PHE A 63 9.90 10.97 8.81
N ASN A 64 11.14 10.47 8.98
CA ASN A 64 12.20 11.29 9.58
C ASN A 64 12.95 12.18 8.57
N ALA A 65 13.30 11.62 7.42
CA ALA A 65 14.09 12.27 6.38
C ALA A 65 13.82 11.62 5.03
N PRO A 66 14.00 12.33 3.89
CA PRO A 66 13.86 11.71 2.58
C PRO A 66 14.88 10.57 2.41
N TRP A 67 14.51 9.55 1.64
CA TRP A 67 15.39 8.43 1.35
C TRP A 67 15.34 8.06 -0.13
N TYR A 68 16.45 8.30 -0.83
CA TYR A 68 16.55 8.24 -2.30
C TYR A 68 16.89 6.84 -2.85
N SER A 69 16.65 5.76 -2.09
CA SER A 69 16.96 4.42 -2.58
C SER A 69 15.95 3.99 -3.65
N TYR A 70 16.43 3.66 -4.84
CA TYR A 70 15.66 3.09 -5.95
C TYR A 70 15.69 1.56 -5.95
N ILE A 71 16.62 0.94 -5.22
CA ILE A 71 16.72 -0.52 -5.09
C ILE A 71 15.88 -0.97 -3.90
N PRO A 72 14.78 -1.72 -4.12
CA PRO A 72 13.98 -2.23 -3.01
C PRO A 72 14.72 -3.30 -2.21
N GLN A 73 14.55 -3.23 -0.90
CA GLN A 73 14.99 -4.22 0.07
C GLN A 73 13.77 -5.02 0.55
N ARG A 74 13.93 -6.34 0.68
CA ARG A 74 12.86 -7.21 1.20
C ARG A 74 12.62 -6.90 2.67
N PHE A 75 11.36 -6.79 3.10
CA PHE A 75 11.03 -6.74 4.52
C PHE A 75 11.05 -8.15 5.14
N PRO A 76 11.53 -8.33 6.40
CA PRO A 76 12.12 -7.31 7.27
C PRO A 76 13.50 -6.84 6.80
N MET A 77 13.73 -5.52 6.80
CA MET A 77 15.01 -4.92 6.43
C MET A 77 16.01 -4.82 7.60
N TYR A 78 15.54 -4.92 8.85
CA TYR A 78 16.31 -4.64 10.07
C TYR A 78 17.04 -3.28 10.03
N GLY A 79 16.38 -2.29 9.43
CA GLY A 79 16.91 -0.97 9.18
C GLY A 79 16.58 0.04 10.29
N SER A 80 17.05 1.27 10.13
CA SER A 80 16.89 2.35 11.11
C SER A 80 15.75 3.32 10.77
N ARG A 81 14.75 2.90 9.98
CA ARG A 81 13.71 3.78 9.44
C ARG A 81 12.34 3.13 9.50
N ASP A 82 11.34 3.93 9.83
CA ASP A 82 9.95 3.62 9.55
C ASP A 82 9.65 3.91 8.08
N ILE A 83 9.06 2.94 7.40
CA ILE A 83 8.78 2.98 5.96
C ILE A 83 7.43 2.36 5.62
N ILE A 84 6.71 3.01 4.72
CA ILE A 84 5.52 2.44 4.06
C ILE A 84 5.81 2.41 2.57
N ALA A 85 5.85 1.22 1.98
CA ALA A 85 6.12 1.02 0.57
C ALA A 85 4.88 0.44 -0.11
N PRO A 86 3.94 1.25 -0.64
CA PRO A 86 2.86 0.69 -1.44
C PRO A 86 3.39 -0.03 -2.69
N PHE A 87 4.49 0.44 -3.28
CA PHE A 87 5.12 -0.19 -4.43
C PHE A 87 6.54 0.38 -4.65
N TRP A 88 7.53 -0.13 -3.94
CA TRP A 88 8.91 0.36 -4.01
C TRP A 88 9.68 -0.30 -5.15
N THR A 89 10.06 0.50 -6.16
CA THR A 89 10.84 0.10 -7.33
C THR A 89 11.50 1.31 -8.01
N ASP A 90 12.36 1.08 -8.97
CA ASP A 90 13.04 2.13 -9.75
C ASP A 90 12.09 2.79 -10.77
N ILE A 91 11.68 4.03 -10.49
CA ILE A 91 10.66 4.81 -11.22
C ILE A 91 11.30 6.05 -11.88
N ASP A 92 10.95 6.33 -13.14
CA ASP A 92 11.54 7.43 -13.91
C ASP A 92 10.50 8.49 -14.35
N ILE A 93 10.15 9.43 -13.46
CA ILE A 93 9.15 10.47 -13.78
C ILE A 93 9.70 11.68 -14.57
N ARG A 94 10.91 11.61 -15.14
CA ARG A 94 11.51 12.76 -15.86
C ARG A 94 10.69 13.20 -17.07
N ARG A 95 10.00 12.27 -17.74
CA ARG A 95 9.27 12.52 -19.00
C ARG A 95 7.75 12.51 -18.87
N ASN A 96 7.19 11.52 -18.18
CA ASN A 96 5.75 11.35 -17.98
C ASN A 96 5.47 10.81 -16.57
N GLY A 97 4.18 10.61 -16.27
CA GLY A 97 3.73 10.29 -14.93
C GLY A 97 3.88 11.49 -13.99
N GLN A 98 3.27 11.35 -12.82
CA GLN A 98 3.34 12.36 -11.78
C GLN A 98 3.12 11.74 -10.42
N ILE A 99 3.65 12.41 -9.40
CA ILE A 99 3.48 12.01 -8.02
C ILE A 99 2.76 13.15 -7.30
N ASN A 100 1.56 12.84 -6.81
CA ASN A 100 0.67 13.79 -6.17
C ASN A 100 0.48 13.44 -4.70
N TYR A 101 0.43 14.44 -3.84
CA TYR A 101 0.08 14.23 -2.44
C TYR A 101 -0.77 15.35 -1.87
N THR A 102 -1.68 14.97 -0.98
CA THR A 102 -2.65 15.88 -0.35
C THR A 102 -3.10 15.37 1.01
N GLN A 103 -3.65 16.26 1.82
CA GLN A 103 -4.18 15.97 3.14
C GLN A 103 -5.59 16.53 3.28
N TYR A 104 -6.45 15.80 3.98
CA TYR A 104 -7.80 16.19 4.30
C TYR A 104 -8.02 16.10 5.82
N THR A 105 -8.70 17.10 6.37
CA THR A 105 -9.17 17.14 7.76
C THR A 105 -10.66 17.48 7.86
N ASN A 106 -11.35 17.58 6.71
CA ASN A 106 -12.79 17.77 6.57
C ASN A 106 -13.25 17.27 5.19
N GLY A 107 -14.56 17.27 4.96
CA GLY A 107 -15.16 16.99 3.65
C GLY A 107 -15.42 15.50 3.36
N THR A 108 -15.82 15.23 2.12
CA THR A 108 -16.31 13.91 1.67
C THR A 108 -15.24 12.81 1.71
N VAL A 109 -13.96 13.17 1.61
CA VAL A 109 -12.86 12.20 1.69
C VAL A 109 -12.75 11.56 3.08
N LEU A 110 -12.98 12.33 4.16
CA LEU A 110 -13.05 11.78 5.52
C LEU A 110 -14.26 10.86 5.70
N GLN A 111 -15.40 11.21 5.10
CA GLN A 111 -16.61 10.37 5.13
C GLN A 111 -16.40 9.05 4.37
N GLN A 112 -15.69 9.08 3.25
CA GLN A 112 -15.27 7.87 2.53
C GLN A 112 -14.34 7.02 3.40
N ALA A 113 -13.27 7.61 3.93
CA ALA A 113 -12.32 6.93 4.82
C ALA A 113 -12.98 6.30 6.05
N THR A 114 -13.91 7.02 6.66
CA THR A 114 -14.68 6.53 7.81
C THR A 114 -15.51 5.31 7.44
N ARG A 115 -16.21 5.35 6.29
CA ARG A 115 -17.00 4.21 5.81
C ARG A 115 -16.12 3.01 5.46
N ASP A 116 -15.01 3.24 4.77
CA ASP A 116 -14.07 2.18 4.40
C ASP A 116 -13.53 1.48 5.65
N ILE A 117 -12.99 2.22 6.61
CA ILE A 117 -12.43 1.65 7.84
C ILE A 117 -13.51 0.93 8.67
N ASN A 118 -14.69 1.52 8.86
CA ASN A 118 -15.75 0.84 9.61
C ASN A 118 -16.32 -0.40 8.88
N THR A 119 -16.16 -0.49 7.56
CA THR A 119 -16.52 -1.70 6.79
C THR A 119 -15.50 -2.81 7.03
N TYR A 120 -14.21 -2.47 7.10
CA TYR A 120 -13.14 -3.44 7.26
C TYR A 120 -12.89 -3.83 8.72
N PHE A 121 -13.04 -2.89 9.66
CA PHE A 121 -12.79 -3.00 11.10
C PHE A 121 -14.04 -2.55 11.91
N PRO A 122 -15.18 -3.26 11.80
CA PRO A 122 -16.46 -2.83 12.39
C PRO A 122 -16.46 -2.73 13.92
N GLU A 123 -15.49 -3.34 14.59
CA GLU A 123 -15.37 -3.38 16.06
C GLU A 123 -14.83 -2.08 16.69
N LEU A 124 -14.26 -1.16 15.90
CA LEU A 124 -13.48 -0.03 16.45
C LEU A 124 -14.26 1.28 16.64
N ASN A 125 -15.46 1.40 16.07
CA ASN A 125 -16.26 2.64 16.02
C ASN A 125 -15.41 3.86 15.62
N PHE A 126 -14.91 3.85 14.38
CA PHE A 126 -13.92 4.79 13.88
C PHE A 126 -14.57 6.03 13.24
N THR A 127 -13.92 7.21 13.37
CA THR A 127 -14.28 8.42 12.60
C THR A 127 -13.01 9.15 12.18
N ALA A 128 -12.72 9.15 10.87
CA ALA A 128 -11.49 9.75 10.35
C ALA A 128 -11.43 11.24 10.67
N THR A 129 -10.26 11.70 11.14
CA THR A 129 -9.97 13.12 11.34
C THR A 129 -8.77 13.60 10.52
N LEU A 130 -7.96 12.68 10.01
CA LEU A 130 -6.90 12.89 9.03
C LEU A 130 -7.01 11.84 7.92
N VAL A 131 -6.88 12.28 6.68
CA VAL A 131 -6.57 11.44 5.52
C VAL A 131 -5.43 12.06 4.75
N PHE A 132 -4.28 11.39 4.65
CA PHE A 132 -3.18 11.76 3.77
C PHE A 132 -3.18 10.80 2.58
N VAL A 133 -3.15 11.31 1.35
CA VAL A 133 -3.10 10.51 0.11
C VAL A 133 -1.81 10.83 -0.62
N ALA A 134 -1.00 9.83 -0.92
CA ALA A 134 0.07 9.90 -1.90
C ALA A 134 -0.24 8.98 -3.09
N THR A 135 -0.13 9.52 -4.30
CA THR A 135 -0.41 8.81 -5.56
C THR A 135 0.80 8.89 -6.47
N TRP A 136 1.24 7.74 -6.98
CA TRP A 136 2.11 7.64 -8.13
C TRP A 136 1.20 7.34 -9.31
N TYR A 137 0.95 8.33 -10.16
CA TYR A 137 -0.03 8.27 -11.24
C TYR A 137 0.66 8.09 -12.59
N GLN A 138 0.35 6.98 -13.27
CA GLN A 138 0.89 6.61 -14.58
C GLN A 138 2.42 6.74 -14.68
N VAL A 139 3.13 6.34 -13.63
CA VAL A 139 4.59 6.43 -13.57
C VAL A 139 5.24 5.32 -14.39
N PRO A 140 6.31 5.59 -15.15
CA PRO A 140 7.07 4.57 -15.86
C PRO A 140 8.20 4.01 -14.99
N TYR A 141 8.72 2.83 -15.37
CA TYR A 141 9.92 2.28 -14.76
C TYR A 141 11.19 2.85 -15.40
N PHE A 142 12.29 2.85 -14.65
CA PHE A 142 13.62 3.07 -15.21
C PHE A 142 14.15 1.81 -15.93
N PRO A 143 15.04 1.93 -16.93
CA PRO A 143 15.17 3.10 -17.78
C PRO A 143 13.83 3.39 -18.45
N TYR A 144 13.55 4.67 -18.73
CA TYR A 144 12.27 5.11 -19.30
C TYR A 144 11.67 4.10 -20.29
N SER A 145 10.66 3.38 -19.81
CA SER A 145 10.11 2.22 -20.50
C SER A 145 8.82 2.53 -21.27
N GLY A 146 8.26 3.72 -21.07
CA GLY A 146 6.92 4.07 -21.53
C GLY A 146 5.79 3.32 -20.79
N THR A 147 6.10 2.54 -19.75
CA THR A 147 5.08 1.86 -18.95
C THR A 147 4.22 2.87 -18.17
N GLN A 148 3.03 2.41 -17.77
CA GLN A 148 2.12 3.18 -16.93
C GLN A 148 1.71 2.34 -15.74
N THR A 149 2.15 2.77 -14.56
CA THR A 149 1.82 2.14 -13.29
C THR A 149 1.16 3.18 -12.38
N THR A 150 0.03 2.83 -11.76
CA THR A 150 -0.71 3.71 -10.85
C THR A 150 -0.97 3.01 -9.52
N PHE A 151 -0.54 3.63 -8.41
CA PHE A 151 -0.79 3.13 -7.06
C PHE A 151 -0.84 4.26 -6.04
N GLN A 152 -1.38 3.97 -4.85
CA GLN A 152 -1.50 4.92 -3.75
C GLN A 152 -1.10 4.31 -2.41
N ALA A 153 -0.61 5.18 -1.52
CA ALA A 153 -0.69 4.99 -0.09
C ALA A 153 -1.66 6.02 0.50
N VAL A 154 -2.59 5.56 1.34
CA VAL A 154 -3.54 6.40 2.06
C VAL A 154 -3.40 6.17 3.55
N LEU A 155 -2.96 7.19 4.28
CA LEU A 155 -2.83 7.17 5.73
C LEU A 155 -4.08 7.80 6.33
N ILE A 156 -4.78 7.05 7.19
CA ILE A 156 -6.07 7.46 7.77
C ILE A 156 -5.94 7.38 9.28
N SER A 157 -6.35 8.42 10.00
CA SER A 157 -6.33 8.40 11.46
C SER A 157 -7.49 9.21 12.06
N ASP A 158 -7.92 8.82 13.26
CA ASP A 158 -8.81 9.61 14.11
C ASP A 158 -8.06 10.35 15.25
N GLY A 159 -6.75 10.12 15.38
CA GLY A 159 -5.89 10.60 16.47
C GLY A 159 -5.52 9.51 17.50
N ARG A 160 -6.24 8.38 17.52
CA ARG A 160 -5.96 7.20 18.34
C ARG A 160 -5.63 5.98 17.48
N TYR A 161 -6.49 5.66 16.52
CA TYR A 161 -6.30 4.60 15.55
C TYR A 161 -5.68 5.15 14.27
N SER A 162 -4.84 4.35 13.64
CA SER A 162 -4.11 4.71 12.43
C SER A 162 -4.13 3.54 11.46
N PHE A 163 -4.41 3.83 10.21
CA PHE A 163 -4.53 2.84 9.14
C PHE A 163 -3.71 3.27 7.93
N VAL A 164 -3.17 2.27 7.23
CA VAL A 164 -2.56 2.43 5.92
C VAL A 164 -3.34 1.61 4.92
N LEU A 165 -3.82 2.26 3.87
CA LEU A 165 -4.38 1.58 2.71
C LEU A 165 -3.35 1.67 1.58
N MET A 166 -3.17 0.56 0.88
CA MET A 166 -2.42 0.50 -0.37
C MET A 166 -3.40 0.17 -1.49
N ASN A 167 -3.54 1.08 -2.46
CA ASN A 167 -4.47 0.90 -3.57
C ASN A 167 -3.68 0.75 -4.87
N TYR A 168 -4.08 -0.21 -5.70
CA TYR A 168 -3.47 -0.50 -6.99
C TYR A 168 -4.47 -0.23 -8.11
N GLY A 169 -4.09 0.63 -9.05
CA GLY A 169 -4.77 0.82 -10.32
C GLY A 169 -4.17 -0.10 -11.39
N ILE A 170 -3.92 0.45 -12.58
CA ILE A 170 -3.18 -0.27 -13.62
C ILE A 170 -1.73 -0.43 -13.15
N ILE A 171 -1.23 -1.66 -13.09
CA ILE A 171 0.17 -1.98 -12.81
C ILE A 171 0.75 -2.64 -14.05
N ALA A 172 1.69 -1.96 -14.72
CA ALA A 172 2.42 -2.57 -15.83
C ALA A 172 3.43 -3.62 -15.29
N THR A 173 3.73 -4.64 -16.09
CA THR A 173 4.72 -5.67 -15.76
C THR A 173 6.05 -5.02 -15.36
N PRO A 174 6.52 -5.22 -14.12
CA PRO A 174 7.77 -4.62 -13.67
C PRO A 174 8.98 -5.27 -14.32
N THR A 175 9.98 -4.44 -14.63
CA THR A 175 11.31 -4.87 -15.10
C THR A 175 12.32 -5.01 -13.97
N HIS A 176 11.95 -4.55 -12.78
CA HIS A 176 12.76 -4.57 -11.56
C HIS A 176 12.06 -5.33 -10.45
N ARG A 177 12.80 -5.62 -9.38
CA ARG A 177 12.21 -6.09 -8.11
C ARG A 177 11.25 -5.02 -7.58
N VAL A 178 10.25 -5.45 -6.83
CA VAL A 178 9.26 -4.54 -6.23
C VAL A 178 9.02 -4.96 -4.79
N GLU A 179 9.23 -4.10 -3.82
CA GLU A 179 8.76 -4.37 -2.45
C GLU A 179 7.45 -3.65 -2.19
N ALA A 180 6.40 -4.37 -1.77
CA ALA A 180 5.18 -3.75 -1.29
C ALA A 180 4.87 -4.21 0.13
N GLY A 181 4.59 -3.29 1.04
CA GLY A 181 4.43 -3.57 2.45
C GLY A 181 4.86 -2.42 3.34
N TYR A 182 5.26 -2.73 4.55
CA TYR A 182 5.76 -1.74 5.50
C TYR A 182 6.78 -2.35 6.45
N ASP A 183 7.60 -1.50 7.04
CA ASP A 183 8.63 -1.89 7.99
C ASP A 183 8.90 -0.76 8.98
N THR A 184 9.36 -1.12 10.18
CA THR A 184 9.68 -0.20 11.26
C THR A 184 11.15 -0.27 11.61
N ILE A 185 11.61 0.68 12.43
CA ILE A 185 12.96 0.63 13.02
C ILE A 185 13.22 -0.74 13.67
N ASN A 186 14.33 -1.37 13.30
CA ASN A 186 14.74 -2.73 13.70
C ASN A 186 13.74 -3.83 13.32
N SER A 187 12.79 -3.54 12.43
CA SER A 187 11.73 -4.44 11.99
C SER A 187 10.90 -5.06 13.12
N THR A 188 10.68 -4.28 14.20
CA THR A 188 9.83 -4.71 15.33
C THR A 188 8.41 -5.05 14.87
N HIS A 189 7.91 -4.33 13.86
CA HIS A 189 6.73 -4.64 13.07
C HIS A 189 7.03 -4.50 11.58
N HIS A 190 6.66 -5.50 10.80
CA HIS A 190 6.89 -5.50 9.35
C HIS A 190 5.90 -6.43 8.65
N LEU A 191 5.67 -6.15 7.38
CA LEU A 191 4.89 -7.01 6.49
C LEU A 191 5.38 -6.82 5.06
N SER A 192 5.66 -7.92 4.38
CA SER A 192 5.83 -7.96 2.93
C SER A 192 4.58 -8.55 2.31
N ILE A 193 3.97 -7.88 1.33
CA ILE A 193 2.86 -8.43 0.56
C ILE A 193 3.44 -9.56 -0.32
N PRO A 194 2.99 -10.82 -0.14
CA PRO A 194 3.59 -11.95 -0.83
C PRO A 194 3.59 -11.84 -2.35
N GLY A 195 4.69 -12.28 -2.95
CA GLY A 195 4.86 -12.29 -4.40
C GLY A 195 5.15 -10.93 -5.04
N THR A 196 5.32 -9.87 -4.24
CA THR A 196 5.77 -8.56 -4.74
C THR A 196 7.28 -8.55 -4.99
N TYR A 197 8.10 -8.98 -4.02
CA TYR A 197 9.57 -8.87 -4.09
C TYR A 197 10.21 -9.46 -5.36
N LEU A 198 9.74 -10.61 -5.81
CA LEU A 198 10.22 -11.27 -7.04
C LEU A 198 9.41 -10.91 -8.30
N ALA A 199 8.47 -9.98 -8.21
CA ALA A 199 7.52 -9.59 -9.26
C ALA A 199 6.65 -10.72 -9.84
N GLN A 200 6.67 -11.92 -9.24
CA GLN A 200 6.02 -13.13 -9.77
C GLN A 200 4.49 -13.07 -9.72
N LEU A 201 3.89 -12.28 -8.81
CA LEU A 201 2.43 -12.20 -8.63
C LEU A 201 1.85 -10.80 -8.90
N LEU A 202 2.63 -9.86 -9.46
CA LEU A 202 2.20 -8.46 -9.61
C LEU A 202 1.14 -8.24 -10.70
N ASN A 203 1.08 -9.11 -11.71
CA ASN A 203 -0.04 -9.08 -12.66
C ASN A 203 -1.39 -9.46 -11.98
N ARG A 204 -1.34 -9.98 -10.75
CA ARG A 204 -2.50 -10.35 -9.93
C ARG A 204 -2.74 -9.36 -8.80
N THR A 205 -1.81 -8.47 -8.42
CA THR A 205 -1.98 -7.58 -7.25
C THR A 205 -3.12 -6.58 -7.41
N ALA A 206 -3.43 -6.15 -8.64
CA ALA A 206 -4.66 -5.39 -8.93
C ALA A 206 -5.96 -6.16 -8.58
N TYR A 207 -5.87 -7.47 -8.39
CA TYR A 207 -6.97 -8.36 -8.00
C TYR A 207 -6.84 -8.94 -6.59
N LEU A 208 -5.68 -8.80 -5.94
CA LEU A 208 -5.48 -9.26 -4.57
C LEU A 208 -5.98 -8.23 -3.57
N SER A 209 -6.45 -8.71 -2.41
CA SER A 209 -6.96 -7.88 -1.33
C SER A 209 -7.00 -8.66 -0.02
N ASN A 210 -6.81 -7.99 1.11
CA ASN A 210 -7.12 -8.53 2.45
C ASN A 210 -8.47 -8.04 3.01
N VAL A 211 -9.16 -7.15 2.29
CA VAL A 211 -10.43 -6.52 2.71
C VAL A 211 -11.58 -6.73 1.71
N ASN A 212 -11.41 -7.68 0.78
CA ASN A 212 -12.41 -8.01 -0.25
C ASN A 212 -12.76 -6.82 -1.16
N VAL A 213 -11.79 -5.93 -1.42
CA VAL A 213 -11.90 -4.85 -2.41
C VAL A 213 -10.75 -5.00 -3.40
N PRO A 214 -11.02 -5.33 -4.68
CA PRO A 214 -9.97 -5.59 -5.66
C PRO A 214 -8.89 -4.50 -5.70
N GLY A 215 -7.64 -4.91 -5.55
CA GLY A 215 -6.48 -4.02 -5.61
C GLY A 215 -6.31 -3.15 -4.36
N ARG A 216 -7.01 -3.44 -3.26
CA ARG A 216 -6.88 -2.71 -2.00
C ARG A 216 -6.41 -3.61 -0.88
N PHE A 217 -5.38 -3.14 -0.17
CA PHE A 217 -4.95 -3.67 1.11
C PHE A 217 -5.19 -2.62 2.19
N ALA A 218 -5.62 -3.03 3.37
CA ALA A 218 -5.76 -2.15 4.53
C ALA A 218 -5.11 -2.76 5.76
N PHE A 219 -4.32 -1.98 6.48
CA PHE A 219 -3.60 -2.40 7.67
C PHE A 219 -3.86 -1.41 8.80
N ARG A 220 -4.17 -1.93 9.99
CA ARG A 220 -4.13 -1.13 11.22
C ARG A 220 -2.68 -1.02 11.67
N VAL A 221 -2.23 0.19 11.96
CA VAL A 221 -0.82 0.53 12.23
C VAL A 221 -0.63 1.45 13.42
N ASP A 222 -1.66 1.78 14.22
CA ASP A 222 -1.45 2.51 15.49
C ASP A 222 -0.73 1.65 16.53
N ASN A 223 -1.00 0.34 16.51
CA ASN A 223 -0.42 -0.67 17.38
C ASN A 223 -0.33 -1.99 16.60
N GLY A 224 0.56 -2.89 17.00
CA GLY A 224 0.77 -4.16 16.31
C GLY A 224 1.21 -5.29 17.22
N SER A 225 0.83 -6.51 16.84
CA SER A 225 1.50 -7.75 17.24
C SER A 225 2.66 -8.05 16.27
N ARG A 226 3.62 -8.89 16.69
CA ARG A 226 4.83 -9.25 15.92
C ARG A 226 4.58 -10.18 14.72
N GLY A 227 3.34 -10.35 14.28
CA GLY A 227 2.99 -11.25 13.18
C GLY A 227 1.53 -11.68 13.17
N CYS A 228 1.18 -12.50 12.17
CA CYS A 228 -0.15 -13.07 12.04
C CYS A 228 -0.35 -14.23 13.03
N ILE A 229 -1.51 -14.28 13.68
CA ILE A 229 -1.93 -15.45 14.47
C ILE A 229 -2.78 -16.34 13.56
N PHE A 230 -2.37 -17.59 13.35
CA PHE A 230 -3.17 -18.60 12.66
C PHE A 230 -3.43 -19.77 13.61
N ASN A 231 -4.70 -20.11 13.84
CA ASN A 231 -5.13 -21.16 14.79
C ASN A 231 -4.48 -21.07 16.18
N GLY A 232 -4.38 -19.86 16.75
CA GLY A 232 -3.87 -19.64 18.11
C GLY A 232 -2.38 -19.94 18.29
N LYS A 233 -1.59 -20.08 17.21
CA LYS A 233 -0.14 -20.24 17.27
C LYS A 233 0.57 -19.06 16.60
N TRP A 234 1.61 -18.56 17.27
CA TRP A 234 2.56 -17.61 16.72
C TRP A 234 3.35 -18.28 15.59
N SER A 235 3.36 -17.66 14.41
CA SER A 235 4.22 -18.08 13.30
C SER A 235 5.40 -17.10 13.20
N ASP A 236 6.49 -17.40 13.91
CA ASP A 236 7.77 -16.65 13.80
C ASP A 236 8.49 -16.89 12.46
N ARG A 237 7.93 -17.74 11.60
CA ARG A 237 8.48 -18.04 10.28
C ARG A 237 7.41 -17.81 9.23
N GLN A 238 7.41 -16.61 8.66
CA GLN A 238 6.79 -16.32 7.36
C GLN A 238 7.43 -17.21 6.29
N THR A 239 7.00 -18.48 6.22
CA THR A 239 7.20 -19.28 5.03
C THR A 239 6.13 -18.84 4.04
N ASP A 240 6.56 -18.40 2.86
CA ASP A 240 5.76 -17.87 1.74
C ASP A 240 4.44 -18.66 1.47
N ARG A 241 4.35 -19.92 1.88
CA ARG A 241 3.14 -20.75 1.75
C ARG A 241 1.97 -20.34 2.63
N GLN A 242 2.17 -19.86 3.86
CA GLN A 242 1.04 -19.58 4.78
C GLN A 242 0.30 -18.28 4.42
N ILE A 243 1.02 -17.24 3.99
CA ILE A 243 0.39 -15.99 3.54
C ILE A 243 -0.21 -16.17 2.15
N LEU A 244 0.43 -17.00 1.30
CA LEU A 244 -0.19 -17.43 0.04
C LEU A 244 -1.50 -18.16 0.31
N PHE A 245 -1.63 -18.99 1.35
CA PHE A 245 -2.92 -19.60 1.72
C PHE A 245 -3.97 -18.54 2.12
N CYS A 246 -3.65 -17.53 2.92
CA CYS A 246 -4.61 -16.44 3.23
C CYS A 246 -5.04 -15.65 1.98
N LEU A 247 -4.13 -15.41 1.04
CA LEU A 247 -4.41 -14.64 -0.19
C LEU A 247 -5.00 -15.48 -1.33
N THR A 248 -4.74 -16.79 -1.37
CA THR A 248 -5.26 -17.73 -2.40
C THR A 248 -6.49 -18.49 -1.96
N SER A 249 -6.79 -18.60 -0.66
CA SER A 249 -8.05 -19.20 -0.18
C SER A 249 -9.28 -18.42 -0.63
N PHE A 250 -9.13 -17.16 -1.04
CA PHE A 250 -10.22 -16.39 -1.68
C PHE A 250 -10.59 -16.86 -3.09
N LEU A 251 -9.78 -17.71 -3.74
CA LEU A 251 -10.18 -18.39 -4.97
C LEU A 251 -11.02 -19.65 -4.71
N VAL A 252 -11.15 -20.13 -3.46
CA VAL A 252 -11.84 -21.40 -3.15
C VAL A 252 -12.81 -21.34 -1.94
N ALA A 253 -12.88 -20.25 -1.16
CA ALA A 253 -13.67 -20.28 0.08
C ALA A 253 -15.19 -20.13 -0.12
N THR A 254 -15.87 -21.27 -0.25
CA THR A 254 -17.26 -21.54 0.19
C THR A 254 -17.41 -21.56 1.72
N LEU A 255 -16.48 -21.01 2.50
CA LEU A 255 -16.56 -21.02 3.97
C LEU A 255 -16.16 -19.65 4.51
N GLY A 256 -17.15 -18.95 5.09
CA GLY A 256 -17.11 -17.53 5.43
C GLY A 256 -16.18 -17.15 6.59
N LYS A 257 -14.86 -17.31 6.44
CA LYS A 257 -13.86 -16.78 7.36
C LYS A 257 -13.07 -15.64 6.71
N LYS A 258 -13.16 -14.44 7.27
CA LYS A 258 -12.45 -13.24 6.82
C LYS A 258 -10.99 -13.30 7.30
N CYS A 259 -10.04 -12.87 6.46
CA CYS A 259 -8.62 -12.68 6.84
C CYS A 259 -8.41 -11.75 8.06
N HIS A 260 -9.45 -11.04 8.49
CA HIS A 260 -9.46 -10.23 9.70
C HIS A 260 -8.97 -10.97 10.96
N GLU A 261 -9.22 -12.28 11.02
CA GLU A 261 -8.80 -13.12 12.15
C GLU A 261 -7.28 -13.34 12.25
N CYS A 262 -6.49 -12.96 11.24
CA CYS A 262 -5.02 -13.06 11.29
C CYS A 262 -4.34 -11.86 11.99
N CYS A 263 -5.04 -10.74 12.18
CA CYS A 263 -4.48 -9.49 12.75
C CYS A 263 -5.31 -8.96 13.93
N GLN A 264 -5.90 -9.84 14.74
CA GLN A 264 -6.51 -9.46 16.01
C GLN A 264 -5.69 -10.06 17.17
N THR A 265 -5.30 -9.22 18.12
CA THR A 265 -4.94 -9.67 19.48
C THR A 265 -6.12 -9.45 20.40
N ASN A 266 -6.26 -10.35 21.38
CA ASN A 266 -6.99 -10.11 22.62
C ASN A 266 -6.62 -8.77 23.25
#